data_AF-A0A6A4I3W2-F1
#
_entry.id   AF-A0A6A4I3W2-F1
#
_cell.length_a   1.000
_cell.length_b   1.000
_cell.length_c   1.000
_cell.angle_alpha   90.00
_cell.angle_beta   90.00
_cell.angle_gamma   90.00
#
_symmetry.space_group_name_H-M   'P 1'
#
loop_
_entity.id
_entity.type
_entity.pdbx_description
1 polymer ?
#
loop_
_entity_poly.entity_id
_entity_poly.type
_entity_poly.pdbx_seq_one_letter_code
_entity_poly.pdbx_strand_id
1 'polypeptide(L)'
;MFWTYGGGFDEGSSTEFNASAIVAQSVARGTPIIYVNFNYRLGPLGFPRGQEAADRKVLNLALSDQITALAWVQENIGAFGGDKSKVTVFGQSAGAIMTAVQLLNPNFSNFARAAIFESGSAPSALIFDAQHRRVDWDNFVAGVPGCENLSSTDNTFECLRSVNTTAIFDGLVIAQNESPSILPWSLTIDGLDGFLPELPSVLFGKGIFAKIPFISGTNLDEGTLFTPPTGNYTTELIEDIIVANFSPPTAASVSESQVKTAAAELLRLYPDIPALGSPFNTGNDTFGLSPGYKRYNRLFLLHTLPLTVPTYCPLHYRAAAIGEVPHLDSYFQKSILWP
;
A
#
# COMPACT_ATOMS: atom_id res chain seq x y z
N MET A 1 19.39 2.21 8.77
CA MET A 1 18.11 1.65 8.29
C MET A 1 17.03 2.68 8.59
N PHE A 2 16.24 3.02 7.58
CA PHE A 2 15.23 4.09 7.63
C PHE A 2 13.83 3.47 7.53
N TRP A 3 13.08 3.49 8.63
CA TRP A 3 11.79 2.84 8.78
C TRP A 3 10.63 3.77 8.50
N THR A 4 9.68 3.29 7.71
CA THR A 4 8.34 3.86 7.52
C THR A 4 7.30 2.91 8.09
N TYR A 5 6.55 3.34 9.09
CA TYR A 5 5.50 2.51 9.69
C TYR A 5 4.30 2.31 8.75
N GLY A 6 3.55 1.23 8.99
CA GLY A 6 2.25 0.97 8.38
C GLY A 6 1.09 1.53 9.22
N GLY A 7 -0.16 1.22 8.83
CA GLY A 7 -1.35 1.73 9.52
C GLY A 7 -2.43 2.21 8.55
N GLY A 8 -2.56 1.56 7.39
CA GLY A 8 -3.63 1.85 6.42
C GLY A 8 -3.67 3.29 5.91
N PHE A 9 -2.57 4.05 6.04
CA PHE A 9 -2.48 5.49 5.78
C PHE A 9 -3.28 6.39 6.73
N ASP A 10 -3.96 5.84 7.74
CA ASP A 10 -4.89 6.57 8.61
C ASP A 10 -4.42 6.63 10.08
N GLU A 11 -3.61 5.66 10.50
CA GLU A 11 -3.13 5.55 11.88
C GLU A 11 -1.64 5.21 11.97
N GLY A 12 -1.12 5.25 13.19
CA GLY A 12 0.26 4.88 13.54
C GLY A 12 1.13 6.05 14.01
N SER A 13 2.21 5.71 14.71
CA SER A 13 3.19 6.69 15.18
C SER A 13 4.58 6.08 15.26
N SER A 14 5.62 6.89 15.05
CA SER A 14 7.02 6.48 15.22
C SER A 14 7.35 5.99 16.63
N THR A 15 6.59 6.44 17.65
CA THR A 15 6.79 6.04 19.05
C THR A 15 6.44 4.58 19.32
N GLU A 16 5.61 3.96 18.46
CA GLU A 16 5.21 2.56 18.56
C GLU A 16 6.33 1.59 18.15
N PHE A 17 7.32 2.07 17.39
CA PHE A 17 8.36 1.24 16.76
C PHE A 17 9.73 1.41 17.42
N ASN A 18 9.88 0.84 18.62
CA ASN A 18 11.16 0.79 19.32
C ASN A 18 12.11 -0.26 18.71
N ALA A 19 13.22 0.21 18.12
CA ALA A 19 14.20 -0.65 17.46
C ALA A 19 15.35 -1.15 18.34
N SER A 20 15.29 -0.98 19.67
CA SER A 20 16.39 -1.34 20.58
C SER A 20 16.87 -2.78 20.41
N ALA A 21 15.92 -3.72 20.24
CA ALA A 21 16.26 -5.14 20.02
C ALA A 21 16.97 -5.38 18.68
N ILE A 22 16.51 -4.74 17.59
CA ILE A 22 17.12 -4.85 16.26
C ILE A 22 18.54 -4.27 16.29
N VAL A 23 18.72 -3.11 16.94
CA VAL A 23 20.03 -2.46 17.09
C VAL A 23 20.96 -3.34 17.93
N ALA A 24 20.51 -3.86 19.08
CA ALA A 24 21.31 -4.76 19.92
C ALA A 24 21.76 -6.01 19.16
N GLN A 25 20.85 -6.63 18.39
CA GLN A 25 21.18 -7.79 17.57
C GLN A 25 22.14 -7.47 16.41
N SER A 26 22.08 -6.25 15.87
CA SER A 26 23.02 -5.78 14.85
C SER A 26 24.45 -5.67 15.41
N VAL A 27 24.58 -5.18 16.64
CA VAL A 27 25.86 -5.08 17.35
C VAL A 27 26.39 -6.47 17.66
N ALA A 28 25.55 -7.35 18.23
CA ALA A 28 25.93 -8.70 18.61
C ALA A 28 26.44 -9.53 17.42
N ARG A 29 25.91 -9.33 16.21
CA ARG A 29 26.36 -10.03 15.00
C ARG A 29 27.56 -9.37 14.30
N GLY A 30 28.08 -8.25 14.81
CA GLY A 30 29.21 -7.53 14.21
C GLY A 30 28.87 -6.63 13.02
N THR A 31 27.59 -6.29 12.83
CA THR A 31 27.13 -5.37 11.76
C THR A 31 26.26 -4.26 12.36
N PRO A 32 26.81 -3.39 13.23
CA PRO A 32 26.03 -2.38 13.94
C PRO A 32 25.31 -1.45 12.95
N ILE A 33 24.05 -1.13 13.25
CA ILE A 33 23.23 -0.20 12.47
C ILE A 33 22.82 1.01 13.30
N ILE A 34 22.54 2.11 12.60
CA ILE A 34 21.66 3.17 13.10
C ILE A 34 20.27 2.91 12.55
N TYR A 35 19.27 3.00 13.43
CA TYR A 35 17.87 2.95 13.07
C TYR A 35 17.28 4.36 13.16
N VAL A 36 16.55 4.77 12.12
CA VAL A 36 15.82 6.04 12.04
C VAL A 36 14.37 5.70 11.73
N ASN A 37 13.44 6.23 12.50
CA ASN A 37 12.02 6.30 12.15
C ASN A 37 11.55 7.76 12.23
N PHE A 38 10.38 8.04 11.66
CA PHE A 38 9.84 9.39 11.53
C PHE A 38 8.32 9.32 11.50
N ASN A 39 7.65 10.45 11.78
CA ASN A 39 6.21 10.58 11.56
C ASN A 39 5.95 11.16 10.18
N TYR A 40 4.87 10.71 9.54
CA TYR A 40 4.30 11.32 8.34
C TYR A 40 2.83 11.65 8.58
N ARG A 41 2.27 12.60 7.82
CA ARG A 41 0.86 12.97 7.93
C ARG A 41 -0.03 11.80 7.51
N LEU A 42 -1.10 11.59 8.26
CA LEU A 42 -2.06 10.50 8.06
C LEU A 42 -3.42 11.03 7.62
N GLY A 43 -4.28 10.11 7.17
CA GLY A 43 -5.66 10.37 6.78
C GLY A 43 -5.79 11.51 5.77
N PRO A 44 -6.81 12.39 5.90
CA PRO A 44 -6.99 13.53 5.00
C PRO A 44 -5.85 14.55 5.08
N LEU A 45 -5.07 14.57 6.17
CA LEU A 45 -3.93 15.49 6.30
C LEU A 45 -2.73 15.05 5.45
N GLY A 46 -2.58 13.74 5.24
CA GLY A 46 -1.53 13.14 4.43
C GLY A 46 -1.95 12.88 2.98
N PHE A 47 -3.24 12.62 2.76
CA PHE A 47 -3.79 12.20 1.47
C PHE A 47 -5.09 12.97 1.09
N PRO A 48 -5.03 14.31 0.91
CA PRO A 48 -6.16 15.07 0.40
C PRO A 48 -6.71 14.55 -0.93
N ARG A 49 -8.00 14.76 -1.20
CA ARG A 49 -8.68 14.31 -2.43
C ARG A 49 -9.41 15.43 -3.17
N GLY A 50 -9.75 15.14 -4.43
CA GLY A 50 -10.52 16.00 -5.33
C GLY A 50 -9.68 16.96 -6.17
N GLN A 51 -10.38 17.73 -7.01
CA GLN A 51 -9.74 18.57 -8.01
C GLN A 51 -8.92 19.68 -7.36
N GLU A 52 -9.45 20.31 -6.30
CA GLU A 52 -8.71 21.32 -5.56
C GLU A 52 -7.34 20.82 -5.08
N ALA A 53 -7.26 19.58 -4.57
CA ALA A 53 -6.01 18.98 -4.12
C ALA A 53 -5.05 18.65 -5.28
N ALA A 54 -5.60 18.21 -6.42
CA ALA A 54 -4.84 17.97 -7.64
C ALA A 54 -4.22 19.26 -8.20
N ASP A 55 -5.04 20.31 -8.33
CA ASP A 55 -4.61 21.62 -8.86
C ASP A 55 -3.55 22.28 -7.97
N ARG A 56 -3.68 22.09 -6.65
CA ARG A 56 -2.69 22.55 -5.66
C ARG A 56 -1.46 21.64 -5.56
N LYS A 57 -1.42 20.49 -6.24
CA LYS A 57 -0.36 19.48 -6.19
C LYS A 57 -0.09 18.94 -4.78
N VAL A 58 -1.15 18.62 -4.05
CA VAL A 58 -1.09 18.18 -2.63
C VAL A 58 -1.81 16.86 -2.36
N LEU A 59 -1.95 15.98 -3.36
CA LEU A 59 -2.66 14.70 -3.20
C LEU A 59 -1.91 13.68 -2.34
N ASN A 60 -0.58 13.72 -2.31
CA ASN A 60 0.29 12.74 -1.63
C ASN A 60 1.27 13.40 -0.66
N LEU A 61 0.79 14.27 0.23
CA LEU A 61 1.61 15.04 1.17
C LEU A 61 2.48 14.14 2.07
N ALA A 62 1.99 12.96 2.44
CA ALA A 62 2.76 11.99 3.21
C ALA A 62 4.03 11.48 2.49
N LEU A 63 4.02 11.40 1.15
CA LEU A 63 5.22 11.05 0.38
C LEU A 63 6.24 12.18 0.42
N SER A 64 5.79 13.44 0.43
CA SER A 64 6.69 14.58 0.69
C SER A 64 7.31 14.50 2.07
N ASP A 65 6.55 14.14 3.11
CA ASP A 65 7.07 13.98 4.47
C ASP A 65 8.18 12.93 4.54
N GLN A 66 8.00 11.79 3.86
CA GLN A 66 9.04 10.75 3.76
C GLN A 66 10.31 11.25 3.06
N ILE A 67 10.18 12.00 1.95
CA ILE A 67 11.34 12.59 1.28
C ILE A 67 12.03 13.64 2.16
N THR A 68 11.27 14.47 2.87
CA THR A 68 11.83 15.45 3.80
C THR A 68 12.62 14.77 4.93
N ALA A 69 12.09 13.68 5.50
CA ALA A 69 12.80 12.90 6.50
C ALA A 69 14.07 12.23 5.93
N LEU A 70 14.02 11.71 4.69
CA LEU A 70 15.20 11.16 4.02
C LEU A 70 16.24 12.24 3.71
N ALA A 71 15.83 13.43 3.29
CA ALA A 71 16.73 14.57 3.08
C ALA A 71 17.42 14.97 4.39
N TRP A 72 16.67 15.02 5.50
CA TRP A 72 17.24 15.22 6.83
C TRP A 72 18.29 14.16 7.16
N VAL A 73 18.04 12.88 6.87
CA VAL A 73 19.03 11.81 7.05
C VAL A 73 20.27 12.05 6.20
N GLN A 74 20.10 12.41 4.92
CA GLN A 74 21.22 12.68 4.02
C GLN A 74 22.11 13.84 4.50
N GLU A 75 21.52 14.85 5.14
CA GLU A 75 22.23 16.03 5.63
C GLU A 75 22.84 15.81 7.02
N ASN A 76 22.16 15.08 7.90
CA ASN A 76 22.44 15.12 9.35
C ASN A 76 22.94 13.81 9.94
N ILE A 77 22.69 12.65 9.31
CA ILE A 77 22.93 11.36 9.97
C ILE A 77 24.42 11.12 10.27
N GLY A 78 25.32 11.80 9.57
CA GLY A 78 26.76 11.78 9.83
C GLY A 78 27.12 12.22 11.26
N ALA A 79 26.39 13.19 11.82
CA ALA A 79 26.60 13.65 13.20
C ALA A 79 26.25 12.59 14.25
N PHE A 80 25.42 11.61 13.89
CA PHE A 80 25.04 10.47 14.73
C PHE A 80 25.93 9.24 14.47
N GLY A 81 26.96 9.36 13.62
CA GLY A 81 27.84 8.26 13.23
C GLY A 81 27.32 7.41 12.07
N GLY A 82 26.29 7.86 11.36
CA GLY A 82 25.71 7.14 10.24
C GLY A 82 26.41 7.41 8.91
N ASP A 83 26.43 6.40 8.04
CA ASP A 83 26.92 6.51 6.67
C ASP A 83 25.74 6.76 5.71
N LYS A 84 25.61 8.01 5.24
CA LYS A 84 24.53 8.43 4.34
C LYS A 84 24.52 7.73 2.98
N SER A 85 25.65 7.14 2.57
CA SER A 85 25.72 6.32 1.34
C SER A 85 25.17 4.90 1.53
N LYS A 86 24.93 4.49 2.78
CA LYS A 86 24.51 3.14 3.16
C LYS A 86 23.09 3.06 3.70
N VAL A 87 22.24 4.02 3.34
CA VAL A 87 20.83 4.04 3.73
C VAL A 87 20.08 2.89 3.05
N THR A 88 19.48 2.04 3.87
CA THR A 88 18.47 1.05 3.46
C THR A 88 17.12 1.53 3.97
N VAL A 89 16.17 1.77 3.07
CA VAL A 89 14.79 2.11 3.41
C VAL A 89 13.98 0.84 3.62
N PHE A 90 13.04 0.86 4.54
CA PHE A 90 12.13 -0.25 4.73
C PHE A 90 10.85 0.19 5.40
N GLY A 91 9.81 -0.59 5.21
CA GLY A 91 8.53 -0.33 5.84
C GLY A 91 7.64 -1.55 5.78
N GLN A 92 6.53 -1.47 6.50
CA GLN A 92 5.51 -2.50 6.55
C GLN A 92 4.15 -1.95 6.09
N SER A 93 3.36 -2.78 5.39
CA SER A 93 2.02 -2.43 4.90
C SER A 93 2.02 -1.07 4.16
N ALA A 94 1.22 -0.10 4.59
CA ALA A 94 1.19 1.26 4.04
C ALA A 94 2.59 1.90 3.93
N GLY A 95 3.47 1.69 4.91
CA GLY A 95 4.84 2.19 4.87
C GLY A 95 5.72 1.50 3.83
N ALA A 96 5.50 0.19 3.60
CA ALA A 96 6.14 -0.54 2.50
C ALA A 96 5.67 -0.01 1.14
N ILE A 97 4.35 0.23 1.01
CA ILE A 97 3.73 0.77 -0.20
C ILE A 97 4.27 2.17 -0.51
N MET A 98 4.26 3.09 0.45
CA MET A 98 4.82 4.44 0.29
C MET A 98 6.27 4.37 -0.18
N THR A 99 7.08 3.58 0.51
CA THR A 99 8.49 3.39 0.16
C THR A 99 8.65 2.84 -1.25
N ALA A 100 7.83 1.86 -1.65
CA ALA A 100 7.86 1.29 -2.99
C ALA A 100 7.42 2.28 -4.07
N VAL A 101 6.48 3.19 -3.78
CA VAL A 101 6.10 4.27 -4.70
C VAL A 101 7.22 5.29 -4.85
N GLN A 102 7.99 5.60 -3.81
CA GLN A 102 9.18 6.45 -3.98
C GLN A 102 10.19 5.87 -4.97
N LEU A 103 10.30 4.54 -5.05
CA LEU A 103 11.18 3.88 -6.02
C LEU A 103 10.71 4.05 -7.48
N LEU A 104 9.48 4.50 -7.74
CA LEU A 104 9.03 4.85 -9.09
C LEU A 104 9.70 6.13 -9.61
N ASN A 105 10.40 6.88 -8.76
CA ASN A 105 11.35 7.90 -9.16
C ASN A 105 12.74 7.27 -9.44
N PRO A 106 13.26 7.29 -10.68
CA PRO A 106 14.58 6.73 -11.00
C PRO A 106 15.74 7.32 -10.17
N ASN A 107 15.60 8.56 -9.71
CA ASN A 107 16.60 9.26 -8.90
C ASN A 107 16.53 8.92 -7.40
N PHE A 108 15.61 8.05 -6.98
CA PHE A 108 15.51 7.65 -5.57
C PHE A 108 16.76 6.93 -5.05
N SER A 109 17.59 6.37 -5.94
CA SER A 109 18.92 5.84 -5.61
C SER A 109 19.87 6.86 -4.99
N ASN A 110 19.58 8.16 -5.11
CA ASN A 110 20.30 9.23 -4.42
C ASN A 110 20.03 9.25 -2.90
N PHE A 111 18.89 8.71 -2.46
CA PHE A 111 18.50 8.68 -1.04
C PHE A 111 18.79 7.33 -0.38
N ALA A 112 18.68 6.23 -1.12
CA ALA A 112 18.79 4.90 -0.57
C ALA A 112 19.49 3.95 -1.55
N ARG A 113 20.32 3.05 -1.00
CA ARG A 113 21.04 2.03 -1.78
C ARG A 113 20.33 0.68 -1.84
N ALA A 114 19.34 0.46 -0.97
CA ALA A 114 18.59 -0.80 -0.90
C ALA A 114 17.22 -0.57 -0.24
N ALA A 115 16.28 -1.48 -0.48
CA ALA A 115 14.94 -1.44 0.12
C ALA A 115 14.52 -2.78 0.75
N ILE A 116 13.63 -2.75 1.75
CA ILE A 116 12.92 -3.94 2.26
C ILE A 116 11.43 -3.61 2.32
N PHE A 117 10.62 -4.48 1.74
CA PHE A 117 9.18 -4.33 1.63
C PHE A 117 8.47 -5.45 2.40
N GLU A 118 7.88 -5.10 3.54
CA GLU A 118 7.15 -6.06 4.38
C GLU A 118 5.65 -5.92 4.12
N SER A 119 5.05 -6.86 3.39
CA SER A 119 3.59 -6.90 3.15
C SER A 119 3.05 -5.69 2.38
N GLY A 120 3.79 -5.19 1.39
CA GLY A 120 3.33 -4.11 0.53
C GLY A 120 4.32 -3.75 -0.58
N SER A 121 3.81 -3.34 -1.74
CA SER A 121 4.59 -2.92 -2.89
C SER A 121 3.91 -1.75 -3.61
N ALA A 122 4.53 -1.16 -4.62
CA ALA A 122 3.93 -0.03 -5.35
C ALA A 122 2.51 -0.34 -5.90
N PRO A 123 2.25 -1.50 -6.54
CA PRO A 123 0.91 -1.84 -7.03
C PRO A 123 -0.03 -2.38 -5.93
N SER A 124 0.41 -2.43 -4.67
CA SER A 124 -0.39 -3.01 -3.59
C SER A 124 -1.46 -2.09 -3.04
N ALA A 125 -1.33 -0.77 -3.21
CA ALA A 125 -2.40 0.15 -2.90
C ALA A 125 -3.46 0.16 -4.01
N LEU A 126 -4.70 0.42 -3.60
CA LEU A 126 -5.73 0.85 -4.53
C LEU A 126 -5.37 2.27 -4.98
N ILE A 127 -4.84 2.38 -6.19
CA ILE A 127 -4.35 3.63 -6.78
C ILE A 127 -5.38 4.12 -7.80
N PHE A 128 -5.84 5.33 -7.57
CA PHE A 128 -6.86 5.96 -8.40
C PHE A 128 -6.53 7.42 -8.67
N ASP A 129 -7.35 8.09 -9.47
CA ASP A 129 -7.26 9.53 -9.68
C ASP A 129 -7.74 10.32 -8.45
N ALA A 130 -7.62 11.63 -8.55
CA ALA A 130 -8.01 12.55 -7.48
C ALA A 130 -9.50 12.53 -7.14
N GLN A 131 -10.37 12.14 -8.08
CA GLN A 131 -11.82 12.15 -7.87
C GLN A 131 -12.32 10.89 -7.17
N HIS A 132 -11.61 9.79 -7.30
CA HIS A 132 -11.91 8.60 -6.53
C HIS A 132 -11.77 8.87 -5.03
N ARG A 133 -12.74 8.35 -4.25
CA ARG A 133 -12.86 8.61 -2.79
C ARG A 133 -12.98 10.09 -2.43
N ARG A 134 -13.45 10.95 -3.36
CA ARG A 134 -13.81 12.33 -3.04
C ARG A 134 -14.87 12.40 -1.93
N VAL A 135 -15.75 11.41 -1.85
CA VAL A 135 -16.73 11.27 -0.76
C VAL A 135 -16.08 11.27 0.63
N ASP A 136 -14.93 10.62 0.80
CA ASP A 136 -14.23 10.58 2.10
C ASP A 136 -13.67 11.97 2.47
N TRP A 137 -13.22 12.75 1.48
CA TRP A 137 -12.83 14.15 1.69
C TRP A 137 -14.02 15.05 1.99
N ASP A 138 -15.14 14.88 1.28
CA ASP A 138 -16.35 15.65 1.53
C ASP A 138 -16.91 15.36 2.92
N ASN A 139 -16.91 14.10 3.37
CA ASN A 139 -17.28 13.70 4.73
C ASN A 139 -16.35 14.33 5.78
N PHE A 140 -15.04 14.35 5.52
CA PHE A 140 -14.07 15.04 6.37
C PHE A 140 -14.41 16.53 6.51
N VAL A 141 -14.60 17.24 5.40
CA VAL A 141 -14.92 18.67 5.40
C VAL A 141 -16.28 18.95 6.05
N ALA A 142 -17.29 18.12 5.77
CA ALA A 142 -18.62 18.21 6.38
C ALA A 142 -18.58 18.01 7.90
N GLY A 143 -17.61 17.24 8.39
CA GLY A 143 -17.42 17.00 9.81
C GLY A 143 -16.58 18.05 10.54
N VAL A 144 -15.97 19.01 9.85
CA VAL A 144 -15.17 20.08 10.47
C VAL A 144 -16.07 21.29 10.79
N PRO A 145 -16.27 21.63 12.08
CA PRO A 145 -17.08 22.78 12.47
C PRO A 145 -16.59 24.09 11.85
N GLY A 146 -17.48 24.78 11.14
CA GLY A 146 -17.20 26.02 10.41
C GLY A 146 -16.81 25.83 8.94
N CYS A 147 -16.57 24.61 8.47
CA CYS A 147 -16.25 24.28 7.08
C CYS A 147 -17.33 23.45 6.37
N GLU A 148 -18.42 23.11 7.07
CA GLU A 148 -19.41 22.13 6.61
C GLU A 148 -20.03 22.52 5.27
N ASN A 149 -20.36 23.80 5.11
CA ASN A 149 -20.96 24.34 3.87
C ASN A 149 -20.01 24.33 2.66
N LEU A 150 -18.73 24.00 2.86
CA LEU A 150 -17.74 23.87 1.81
C LEU A 150 -17.56 22.40 1.37
N SER A 151 -18.23 21.45 2.03
CA SER A 151 -18.25 20.05 1.59
C SER A 151 -18.72 19.97 0.13
N SER A 152 -18.09 19.14 -0.69
CA SER A 152 -18.38 19.01 -2.13
C SER A 152 -18.09 20.26 -2.98
N THR A 153 -17.39 21.26 -2.43
CA THR A 153 -16.84 22.38 -3.21
C THR A 153 -15.34 22.20 -3.44
N ASP A 154 -14.76 22.88 -4.44
CA ASP A 154 -13.31 22.95 -4.65
C ASP A 154 -12.66 24.16 -3.94
N ASN A 155 -13.18 24.54 -2.76
CA ASN A 155 -12.66 25.64 -1.95
C ASN A 155 -12.66 25.31 -0.45
N THR A 156 -12.05 24.19 -0.10
CA THR A 156 -12.04 23.61 1.25
C THR A 156 -10.78 23.98 2.04
N PHE A 157 -9.63 24.11 1.38
CA PHE A 157 -8.34 24.19 2.06
C PHE A 157 -8.16 25.44 2.93
N GLU A 158 -8.63 26.61 2.50
CA GLU A 158 -8.46 27.83 3.30
C GLU A 158 -9.27 27.77 4.60
N CYS A 159 -10.48 27.19 4.55
CA CYS A 159 -11.27 26.97 5.76
C CYS A 159 -10.58 25.98 6.69
N LEU A 160 -10.16 24.83 6.16
CA LEU A 160 -9.46 23.79 6.92
C LEU A 160 -8.18 24.29 7.59
N ARG A 161 -7.46 25.25 6.98
CA ARG A 161 -6.27 25.87 7.59
C ARG A 161 -6.59 26.91 8.68
N SER A 162 -7.81 27.45 8.67
CA SER A 162 -8.24 28.50 9.60
C SER A 162 -8.79 27.96 10.92
N VAL A 163 -9.22 26.69 10.95
CA VAL A 163 -9.81 26.05 12.13
C VAL A 163 -8.73 25.50 13.08
N ASN A 164 -9.14 25.21 14.31
CA ASN A 164 -8.26 24.62 15.32
C ASN A 164 -8.17 23.09 15.20
N THR A 165 -7.24 22.49 15.95
CA THR A 165 -7.00 21.03 15.92
C THR A 165 -8.18 20.21 16.41
N THR A 166 -8.99 20.71 17.34
CA THR A 166 -10.20 20.02 17.82
C THR A 166 -11.22 19.88 16.70
N ALA A 167 -11.47 20.95 15.95
CA ALA A 167 -12.38 20.94 14.81
C ALA A 167 -11.91 19.99 13.70
N ILE A 168 -10.60 19.93 13.44
CA ILE A 168 -10.01 18.94 12.53
C ILE A 168 -10.26 17.51 13.02
N PHE A 169 -10.08 17.26 14.32
CA PHE A 169 -10.31 15.94 14.90
C PHE A 169 -11.77 15.49 14.78
N ASP A 170 -12.73 16.39 14.98
CA ASP A 170 -14.15 16.11 14.76
C ASP A 170 -14.41 15.68 13.30
N GLY A 171 -13.79 16.36 12.34
CA GLY A 171 -13.82 15.97 10.92
C GLY A 171 -13.22 14.59 10.66
N LEU A 172 -12.09 14.25 11.28
CA LEU A 172 -11.46 12.93 11.14
C LEU A 172 -12.39 11.81 11.60
N VAL A 173 -13.02 11.98 12.78
CA VAL A 173 -13.94 11.00 13.35
C VAL A 173 -15.16 10.80 12.45
N ILE A 174 -15.72 11.88 11.91
CA ILE A 174 -16.86 11.79 10.99
C ILE A 174 -16.46 11.11 9.68
N ALA A 175 -15.33 11.48 9.07
CA ALA A 175 -14.86 10.85 7.85
C ALA A 175 -14.66 9.35 8.01
N GLN A 176 -14.10 8.92 9.15
CA GLN A 176 -13.86 7.51 9.43
C GLN A 176 -15.17 6.73 9.62
N ASN A 177 -16.14 7.29 10.34
CA ASN A 177 -17.43 6.64 10.59
C ASN A 177 -18.33 6.55 9.35
N GLU A 178 -18.25 7.55 8.46
CA GLU A 178 -19.08 7.65 7.26
C GLU A 178 -18.38 7.04 6.01
N SER A 179 -17.16 6.51 6.15
CA SER A 179 -16.45 5.96 5.00
C SER A 179 -17.10 4.66 4.50
N PRO A 180 -17.35 4.54 3.18
CA PRO A 180 -17.74 3.26 2.59
C PRO A 180 -16.56 2.28 2.42
N SER A 181 -15.35 2.64 2.85
CA SER A 181 -14.13 1.84 2.76
C SER A 181 -13.55 1.53 4.13
N ILE A 182 -12.99 0.34 4.31
CA ILE A 182 -12.13 0.04 5.47
C ILE A 182 -10.75 0.72 5.38
N LEU A 183 -10.38 1.22 4.19
CA LEU A 183 -9.16 1.97 3.92
C LEU A 183 -9.52 3.20 3.07
N PRO A 184 -10.03 4.29 3.67
CA PRO A 184 -10.49 5.48 2.95
C PRO A 184 -9.36 6.26 2.26
N TRP A 185 -8.21 6.31 2.94
CA TRP A 185 -7.05 7.08 2.52
C TRP A 185 -6.03 6.16 1.87
N SER A 186 -5.44 6.62 0.77
CA SER A 186 -4.49 5.87 -0.04
C SER A 186 -3.77 6.84 -0.97
N LEU A 187 -2.75 6.34 -1.64
CA LEU A 187 -2.03 7.06 -2.69
C LEU A 187 -2.95 7.42 -3.86
N THR A 188 -2.65 8.54 -4.50
CA THR A 188 -3.39 9.06 -5.65
C THR A 188 -2.45 9.26 -6.83
N ILE A 189 -2.92 9.04 -8.05
CA ILE A 189 -2.22 9.49 -9.25
C ILE A 189 -2.19 11.03 -9.23
N ASP A 190 -0.99 11.62 -9.15
CA ASP A 190 -0.77 13.05 -8.93
C ASP A 190 -0.13 13.78 -10.12
N GLY A 191 -0.18 13.14 -11.30
CA GLY A 191 0.24 13.72 -12.57
C GLY A 191 1.75 13.66 -12.80
N LEU A 192 2.19 14.06 -14.00
CA LEU A 192 3.55 13.83 -14.50
C LEU A 192 4.68 14.40 -13.61
N ASP A 193 4.40 15.47 -12.87
CA ASP A 193 5.36 16.12 -11.98
C ASP A 193 5.28 15.63 -10.52
N GLY A 194 4.36 14.71 -10.23
CA GLY A 194 4.11 14.18 -8.91
C GLY A 194 4.93 12.94 -8.55
N PHE A 195 4.65 12.35 -7.40
CA PHE A 195 5.34 11.14 -6.95
C PHE A 195 4.83 9.87 -7.64
N LEU A 196 3.55 9.86 -8.04
CA LEU A 196 2.86 8.75 -8.65
C LEU A 196 2.17 9.23 -9.93
N PRO A 197 2.94 9.44 -11.02
CA PRO A 197 2.41 10.05 -12.24
C PRO A 197 1.46 9.16 -13.03
N GLU A 198 1.51 7.85 -12.80
CA GLU A 198 0.73 6.83 -13.51
C GLU A 198 0.70 5.53 -12.68
N LEU A 199 -0.15 4.58 -13.05
CA LEU A 199 -0.19 3.25 -12.47
C LEU A 199 1.21 2.59 -12.42
N PRO A 200 1.60 1.98 -11.28
CA PRO A 200 2.90 1.32 -11.12
C PRO A 200 3.18 0.25 -12.19
N SER A 201 2.15 -0.48 -12.63
CA SER A 201 2.27 -1.50 -13.69
C SER A 201 2.76 -0.92 -15.02
N VAL A 202 2.32 0.30 -15.37
CA VAL A 202 2.76 1.00 -16.58
C VAL A 202 4.20 1.50 -16.42
N LEU A 203 4.54 2.07 -15.27
CA LEU A 203 5.88 2.59 -14.99
C LEU A 203 6.93 1.47 -14.97
N PHE A 204 6.62 0.33 -14.35
CA PHE A 204 7.47 -0.85 -14.41
C PHE A 204 7.62 -1.39 -15.84
N GLY A 205 6.53 -1.45 -16.62
CA GLY A 205 6.59 -1.87 -18.02
C GLY A 205 7.48 -0.96 -18.90
N LYS A 206 7.58 0.32 -18.55
CA LYS A 206 8.48 1.30 -19.19
C LYS A 206 9.90 1.31 -18.60
N GLY A 207 10.17 0.50 -17.57
CA GLY A 207 11.46 0.49 -16.88
C GLY A 207 11.74 1.70 -16.00
N ILE A 208 10.72 2.54 -15.71
CA ILE A 208 10.83 3.78 -14.93
C ILE A 208 10.73 3.43 -13.45
N PHE A 209 11.89 3.22 -12.81
CA PHE A 209 12.04 3.01 -11.38
C PHE A 209 13.54 3.03 -11.00
N ALA A 210 13.84 3.32 -9.74
CA ALA A 210 15.19 3.26 -9.18
C ALA A 210 15.73 1.83 -9.18
N LYS A 211 16.94 1.64 -9.72
CA LYS A 211 17.61 0.33 -9.82
C LYS A 211 18.43 0.06 -8.56
N ILE A 212 17.76 -0.29 -7.48
CA ILE A 212 18.39 -0.69 -6.22
C ILE A 212 18.00 -2.12 -5.83
N PRO A 213 18.89 -2.89 -5.18
CA PRO A 213 18.53 -4.19 -4.64
C PRO A 213 17.43 -4.06 -3.57
N PHE A 214 16.51 -5.03 -3.53
CA PHE A 214 15.47 -5.05 -2.52
C PHE A 214 15.17 -6.47 -2.02
N ILE A 215 14.61 -6.54 -0.82
CA ILE A 215 13.94 -7.72 -0.27
C ILE A 215 12.45 -7.40 -0.24
N SER A 216 11.60 -8.36 -0.60
CA SER A 216 10.15 -8.22 -0.51
C SER A 216 9.56 -9.52 0.03
N GLY A 217 8.58 -9.41 0.92
CA GLY A 217 7.89 -10.54 1.53
C GLY A 217 6.46 -10.19 1.90
N THR A 218 5.64 -11.23 2.08
CA THR A 218 4.25 -11.14 2.55
C THR A 218 4.05 -12.22 3.61
N ASN A 219 3.07 -12.02 4.49
CA ASN A 219 2.56 -13.11 5.30
C ASN A 219 1.74 -14.08 4.45
N LEU A 220 1.66 -15.34 4.88
CA LEU A 220 0.90 -16.36 4.16
C LEU A 220 -0.59 -15.98 4.02
N ASP A 221 -1.15 -15.32 5.04
CA ASP A 221 -2.60 -15.11 5.21
C ASP A 221 -2.97 -13.63 5.44
N GLU A 222 -2.44 -12.70 4.64
CA GLU A 222 -2.66 -11.24 4.80
C GLU A 222 -4.13 -10.83 4.89
N GLY A 223 -5.00 -11.50 4.11
CA GLY A 223 -6.42 -11.14 4.01
C GLY A 223 -7.23 -11.39 5.28
N THR A 224 -6.74 -12.24 6.19
CA THR A 224 -7.47 -12.64 7.39
C THR A 224 -7.74 -11.48 8.34
N LEU A 225 -6.87 -10.47 8.36
CA LEU A 225 -7.04 -9.25 9.16
C LEU A 225 -8.14 -8.33 8.60
N PHE A 226 -8.36 -8.33 7.28
CA PHE A 226 -9.21 -7.37 6.58
C PHE A 226 -10.58 -7.93 6.20
N THR A 227 -10.82 -9.21 6.46
CA THR A 227 -12.08 -9.88 6.16
C THR A 227 -12.92 -10.06 7.42
N PRO A 228 -14.06 -9.35 7.55
CA PRO A 228 -15.00 -9.56 8.64
C PRO A 228 -15.45 -11.03 8.77
N PRO A 229 -15.29 -11.66 9.95
CA PRO A 229 -15.69 -13.07 10.13
C PRO A 229 -17.21 -13.28 10.04
N THR A 230 -18.00 -12.22 10.24
CA THR A 230 -19.47 -12.25 10.16
C THR A 230 -20.01 -12.17 8.73
N GLY A 231 -19.15 -11.96 7.73
CA GLY A 231 -19.57 -11.82 6.33
C GLY A 231 -20.08 -13.13 5.72
N ASN A 232 -21.19 -13.06 4.99
CA ASN A 232 -21.67 -14.16 4.15
C ASN A 232 -21.18 -13.99 2.71
N TYR A 233 -19.93 -14.41 2.44
CA TYR A 233 -19.23 -14.16 1.18
C TYR A 233 -19.73 -15.07 0.05
N THR A 234 -20.89 -14.74 -0.54
CA THR A 234 -21.36 -15.40 -1.77
C THR A 234 -20.54 -14.98 -2.98
N THR A 235 -20.64 -15.70 -4.09
CA THR A 235 -19.93 -15.33 -5.33
C THR A 235 -20.35 -13.92 -5.79
N GLU A 236 -21.64 -13.62 -5.72
CA GLU A 236 -22.24 -12.34 -6.11
C GLU A 236 -21.71 -11.22 -5.21
N LEU A 237 -21.69 -11.42 -3.89
CA LEU A 237 -21.17 -10.42 -2.96
C LEU A 237 -19.68 -10.13 -3.22
N ILE A 238 -18.87 -11.17 -3.46
CA ILE A 238 -17.45 -10.98 -3.76
C ILE A 238 -17.28 -10.23 -5.09
N GLU A 239 -18.09 -10.54 -6.11
CA GLU A 239 -18.08 -9.80 -7.38
C GLU A 239 -18.41 -8.32 -7.18
N ASP A 240 -19.47 -8.01 -6.43
CA ASP A 240 -19.90 -6.65 -6.12
C ASP A 240 -18.80 -5.89 -5.36
N ILE A 241 -18.15 -6.53 -4.38
CA ILE A 241 -17.01 -5.95 -3.66
C ILE A 241 -15.84 -5.68 -4.62
N ILE A 242 -15.55 -6.60 -5.54
CA ILE A 242 -14.49 -6.41 -6.52
C ILE A 242 -14.83 -5.21 -7.42
N VAL A 243 -16.05 -5.16 -7.95
CA VAL A 243 -16.47 -4.07 -8.83
C VAL A 243 -16.45 -2.74 -8.08
N ALA A 244 -16.99 -2.67 -6.87
CA ALA A 244 -17.06 -1.43 -6.08
C ALA A 244 -15.67 -0.89 -5.69
N ASN A 245 -14.71 -1.77 -5.39
CA ASN A 245 -13.39 -1.37 -4.88
C ASN A 245 -12.28 -1.35 -5.93
N PHE A 246 -12.44 -1.99 -7.10
CA PHE A 246 -11.39 -2.06 -8.14
C PHE A 246 -11.78 -1.44 -9.47
N SER A 247 -13.03 -0.99 -9.63
CA SER A 247 -13.39 -0.18 -10.78
C SER A 247 -12.92 1.24 -10.54
N PRO A 248 -11.95 1.77 -11.31
CA PRO A 248 -11.74 3.20 -11.32
C PRO A 248 -13.06 3.85 -11.79
N PRO A 249 -13.58 4.88 -11.12
CA PRO A 249 -14.69 5.67 -11.65
C PRO A 249 -14.35 6.37 -12.98
N THR A 250 -13.11 6.31 -13.47
CA THR A 250 -12.60 7.36 -14.36
C THR A 250 -11.39 6.98 -15.23
N ALA A 251 -11.13 5.69 -15.47
CA ALA A 251 -10.45 5.36 -16.72
C ALA A 251 -11.53 5.47 -17.81
N ALA A 252 -11.61 6.60 -18.51
CA ALA A 252 -12.53 6.80 -19.65
C ALA A 252 -12.44 5.70 -20.73
N SER A 253 -11.47 4.79 -20.61
CA SER A 253 -11.15 3.67 -21.48
C SER A 253 -11.66 2.29 -21.02
N VAL A 254 -12.26 2.14 -19.82
CA VAL A 254 -12.72 0.83 -19.31
C VAL A 254 -14.23 0.82 -19.11
N SER A 255 -14.96 0.00 -19.86
CA SER A 255 -16.40 -0.16 -19.73
C SER A 255 -16.77 -1.04 -18.54
N GLU A 256 -17.98 -0.84 -17.98
CA GLU A 256 -18.53 -1.69 -16.93
C GLU A 256 -18.52 -3.19 -17.31
N SER A 257 -18.76 -3.50 -18.59
CA SER A 257 -18.70 -4.87 -19.11
C SER A 257 -17.29 -5.48 -19.06
N GLN A 258 -16.24 -4.68 -19.26
CA GLN A 258 -14.86 -5.14 -19.13
C GLN A 258 -14.52 -5.42 -17.67
N VAL A 259 -14.95 -4.56 -16.74
CA VAL A 259 -14.78 -4.79 -15.30
C VAL A 259 -15.47 -6.08 -14.88
N LYS A 260 -16.75 -6.27 -15.23
CA LYS A 260 -17.51 -7.49 -14.90
C LYS A 260 -16.85 -8.74 -15.50
N THR A 261 -16.38 -8.66 -16.73
CA THR A 261 -15.64 -9.77 -17.37
C THR A 261 -14.36 -10.11 -16.60
N ALA A 262 -13.60 -9.11 -16.16
CA ALA A 262 -12.39 -9.30 -15.36
C ALA A 262 -12.70 -9.88 -13.98
N ALA A 263 -13.75 -9.40 -13.30
CA ALA A 263 -14.20 -9.92 -12.02
C ALA A 263 -14.66 -11.39 -12.13
N ALA A 264 -15.43 -11.73 -13.16
CA ALA A 264 -15.85 -13.10 -13.43
C ALA A 264 -14.67 -14.03 -13.71
N GLU A 265 -13.69 -13.57 -14.50
CA GLU A 265 -12.46 -14.35 -14.76
C GLU A 265 -11.65 -14.54 -13.47
N LEU A 266 -11.59 -13.52 -12.61
CA LEU A 266 -10.92 -13.63 -11.32
C LEU A 266 -11.62 -14.66 -10.43
N LEU A 267 -12.94 -14.61 -10.32
CA LEU A 267 -13.72 -15.58 -9.58
C LEU A 267 -13.58 -17.00 -10.13
N ARG A 268 -13.36 -17.17 -11.43
CA ARG A 268 -13.05 -18.46 -12.07
C ARG A 268 -11.67 -18.99 -11.66
N LEU A 269 -10.66 -18.12 -11.57
CA LEU A 269 -9.30 -18.48 -11.14
C LEU A 269 -9.20 -18.79 -9.64
N TYR A 270 -10.11 -18.22 -8.84
CA TYR A 270 -10.20 -18.43 -7.41
C TYR A 270 -11.53 -19.11 -7.08
N PRO A 271 -11.67 -20.43 -7.33
CA PRO A 271 -12.94 -21.13 -7.13
C PRO A 271 -13.32 -21.18 -5.64
N ASP A 272 -14.62 -21.31 -5.37
CA ASP A 272 -15.14 -21.46 -4.00
C ASP A 272 -14.93 -22.88 -3.47
N ILE A 273 -13.67 -23.20 -3.21
CA ILE A 273 -13.20 -24.48 -2.68
C ILE A 273 -12.42 -24.16 -1.39
N PRO A 274 -12.97 -24.42 -0.19
CA PRO A 274 -12.34 -24.05 1.07
C PRO A 274 -10.90 -24.55 1.25
N ALA A 275 -10.57 -25.75 0.77
CA ALA A 275 -9.20 -26.28 0.76
C ALA A 275 -8.17 -25.44 0.00
N LEU A 276 -8.62 -24.60 -0.94
CA LEU A 276 -7.76 -23.72 -1.73
C LEU A 276 -7.76 -22.27 -1.25
N GLY A 277 -8.52 -21.94 -0.18
CA GLY A 277 -8.65 -20.58 0.34
C GLY A 277 -7.75 -20.30 1.56
N SER A 278 -7.65 -19.03 1.94
CA SER A 278 -6.88 -18.56 3.11
C SER A 278 -7.79 -18.45 4.36
N PRO A 279 -7.41 -18.93 5.56
CA PRO A 279 -6.08 -19.40 5.95
C PRO A 279 -5.61 -20.64 5.19
N PHE A 280 -4.43 -20.59 4.58
CA PHE A 280 -3.91 -21.70 3.78
C PHE A 280 -3.51 -22.89 4.65
N ASN A 281 -3.39 -24.06 4.03
CA ASN A 281 -2.96 -25.31 4.68
C ASN A 281 -3.88 -25.81 5.82
N THR A 282 -5.16 -25.42 5.80
CA THR A 282 -6.17 -25.82 6.79
C THR A 282 -7.26 -26.72 6.20
N GLY A 283 -7.07 -27.19 4.96
CA GLY A 283 -8.04 -28.05 4.28
C GLY A 283 -9.43 -27.41 4.17
N ASN A 284 -10.48 -28.21 4.30
CA ASN A 284 -11.87 -27.75 4.22
C ASN A 284 -12.39 -27.11 5.52
N ASP A 285 -11.55 -26.92 6.54
CA ASP A 285 -11.98 -26.26 7.77
C ASP A 285 -12.25 -24.78 7.51
N THR A 286 -13.47 -24.34 7.83
CA THR A 286 -13.91 -22.94 7.74
C THR A 286 -13.94 -22.25 9.09
N PHE A 287 -13.59 -22.93 10.17
CA PHE A 287 -13.59 -22.39 11.54
C PHE A 287 -14.97 -21.89 11.99
N GLY A 288 -16.04 -22.47 11.45
CA GLY A 288 -17.42 -22.03 11.69
C GLY A 288 -17.81 -20.76 10.92
N LEU A 289 -16.96 -20.27 10.03
CA LEU A 289 -17.22 -19.11 9.17
C LEU A 289 -17.88 -19.53 7.85
N SER A 290 -18.36 -18.54 7.08
CA SER A 290 -19.01 -18.81 5.80
C SER A 290 -18.06 -19.49 4.82
N PRO A 291 -18.54 -20.41 3.95
CA PRO A 291 -17.66 -21.15 3.02
C PRO A 291 -16.80 -20.24 2.13
N GLY A 292 -17.38 -19.14 1.65
CA GLY A 292 -16.68 -18.15 0.83
C GLY A 292 -15.71 -17.25 1.58
N TYR A 293 -15.68 -17.27 2.93
CA TYR A 293 -14.73 -16.50 3.74
C TYR A 293 -13.29 -16.78 3.29
N LYS A 294 -12.96 -18.07 3.13
CA LYS A 294 -11.60 -18.46 2.75
C LYS A 294 -11.24 -18.05 1.32
N ARG A 295 -12.22 -18.06 0.43
CA ARG A 295 -12.07 -17.59 -0.94
C ARG A 295 -11.81 -16.08 -0.97
N TYR A 296 -12.59 -15.31 -0.21
CA TYR A 296 -12.47 -13.87 -0.14
C TYR A 296 -11.14 -13.42 0.48
N ASN A 297 -10.70 -14.03 1.59
CA ASN A 297 -9.36 -13.79 2.16
C ASN A 297 -8.25 -13.99 1.12
N ARG A 298 -8.37 -15.06 0.33
CA ARG A 298 -7.39 -15.37 -0.70
C ARG A 298 -7.40 -14.34 -1.83
N LEU A 299 -8.57 -13.80 -2.19
CA LEU A 299 -8.68 -12.72 -3.17
C LEU A 299 -8.08 -11.42 -2.66
N PHE A 300 -8.17 -11.15 -1.36
CA PHE A 300 -7.51 -9.99 -0.75
C PHE A 300 -5.98 -10.00 -0.93
N LEU A 301 -5.34 -11.18 -1.02
CA LEU A 301 -3.90 -11.31 -1.28
C LEU A 301 -3.45 -10.79 -2.66
N LEU A 302 -4.37 -10.61 -3.60
CA LEU A 302 -4.06 -9.94 -4.87
C LEU A 302 -3.62 -8.49 -4.66
N HIS A 303 -3.95 -7.89 -3.51
CA HIS A 303 -3.51 -6.54 -3.13
C HIS A 303 -2.12 -6.53 -2.51
N THR A 304 -1.55 -7.65 -2.07
CA THR A 304 -0.24 -7.65 -1.40
C THR A 304 0.87 -8.25 -2.25
N LEU A 305 0.53 -8.98 -3.32
CA LEU A 305 1.52 -9.57 -4.21
C LEU A 305 2.04 -8.55 -5.24
N PRO A 306 3.37 -8.41 -5.40
CA PRO A 306 3.92 -7.67 -6.51
C PRO A 306 3.56 -8.40 -7.82
N LEU A 307 2.63 -7.85 -8.59
CA LEU A 307 2.42 -8.25 -9.99
C LEU A 307 3.63 -7.75 -10.82
N THR A 308 4.80 -8.35 -10.60
CA THR A 308 6.01 -8.09 -11.36
C THR A 308 6.21 -9.17 -12.42
N VAL A 309 5.39 -9.16 -13.49
CA VAL A 309 5.83 -9.58 -14.83
C VAL A 309 4.97 -8.84 -15.88
N PRO A 310 5.54 -8.00 -16.76
CA PRO A 310 4.82 -7.45 -17.89
C PRO A 310 4.68 -8.53 -18.96
N THR A 311 3.43 -8.91 -19.28
CA THR A 311 2.97 -9.58 -20.51
C THR A 311 3.60 -10.95 -20.87
N TYR A 312 2.73 -11.93 -21.17
CA TYR A 312 3.01 -13.31 -21.58
C TYR A 312 3.37 -14.32 -20.48
N CYS A 313 2.40 -14.68 -19.62
CA CYS A 313 2.31 -16.07 -19.18
C CYS A 313 0.94 -16.44 -18.57
N PRO A 314 0.01 -17.02 -19.35
CA PRO A 314 -1.24 -17.58 -18.79
C PRO A 314 -1.04 -18.91 -18.02
N LEU A 315 0.19 -19.40 -17.81
CA LEU A 315 0.41 -20.82 -17.47
C LEU A 315 1.30 -21.13 -16.26
N HIS A 316 1.98 -20.17 -15.63
CA HIS A 316 2.94 -20.50 -14.56
C HIS A 316 2.42 -20.41 -13.11
N TYR A 317 1.19 -19.90 -12.88
CA TYR A 317 0.57 -19.92 -11.55
C TYR A 317 -0.06 -21.27 -11.16
N ARG A 318 0.02 -22.29 -12.02
CA ARG A 318 -0.41 -23.65 -11.65
C ARG A 318 0.54 -24.28 -10.62
N ALA A 319 1.84 -24.01 -10.64
CA ALA A 319 2.80 -24.79 -9.84
C ALA A 319 2.89 -24.38 -8.36
N ALA A 320 2.51 -23.15 -7.99
CA ALA A 320 2.52 -22.72 -6.58
C ALA A 320 1.22 -23.07 -5.83
N ALA A 321 0.14 -23.38 -6.55
CA ALA A 321 -1.20 -23.61 -5.97
C ALA A 321 -1.56 -25.09 -5.75
N ILE A 322 -0.74 -26.02 -6.24
CA ILE A 322 -0.83 -27.46 -6.01
C ILE A 322 0.51 -27.87 -5.43
N GLY A 323 0.55 -28.29 -4.17
CA GLY A 323 1.77 -28.53 -3.38
C GLY A 323 2.65 -29.69 -3.85
N GLU A 324 3.01 -29.73 -5.12
CA GLU A 324 4.04 -30.60 -5.68
C GLU A 324 5.32 -29.78 -5.89
N VAL A 325 6.21 -29.81 -4.90
CA VAL A 325 7.61 -29.42 -5.10
C VAL A 325 8.46 -30.68 -4.98
N PRO A 326 8.91 -31.29 -6.09
CA PRO A 326 10.10 -32.12 -6.07
C PRO A 326 11.34 -31.20 -6.17
N HIS A 327 12.10 -31.11 -5.07
CA HIS A 327 13.50 -30.67 -4.99
C HIS A 327 13.90 -29.36 -5.70
N LEU A 328 13.84 -28.24 -4.97
CA LEU A 328 14.50 -26.96 -5.28
C LEU A 328 15.98 -26.91 -4.83
N ASP A 329 16.70 -28.02 -4.86
CA ASP A 329 18.12 -28.08 -4.44
C ASP A 329 19.12 -27.69 -5.56
N SER A 330 18.70 -27.50 -6.80
CA SER A 330 19.64 -27.31 -7.92
C SER A 330 19.85 -25.86 -8.39
N TYR A 331 19.06 -24.89 -7.90
CA TYR A 331 19.21 -23.47 -8.29
C TYR A 331 19.97 -22.60 -7.30
N PHE A 332 20.15 -23.04 -6.04
CA PHE A 332 20.89 -22.30 -5.01
C PHE A 332 22.40 -22.59 -4.96
N GLN A 333 22.92 -23.56 -5.73
CA GLN A 333 24.33 -23.97 -5.66
C GLN A 333 25.28 -23.40 -6.74
N LYS A 334 24.84 -22.48 -7.61
CA LYS A 334 25.68 -22.00 -8.74
C LYS A 334 25.94 -20.49 -8.85
N SER A 335 25.67 -19.71 -7.81
CA SER A 335 26.01 -18.28 -7.77
C SER A 335 27.10 -17.93 -6.74
N ILE A 336 27.74 -18.94 -6.15
CA ILE A 336 29.01 -18.81 -5.44
C ILE A 336 30.10 -19.35 -6.39
N LEU A 337 31.09 -18.51 -6.71
CA LEU A 337 32.28 -18.69 -7.58
C LEU A 337 32.28 -17.82 -8.86
N TRP A 338 32.59 -16.53 -8.68
CA TRP A 338 33.62 -15.66 -9.32
C TRP A 338 34.21 -16.08 -10.70
N PRO A 339 34.63 -15.11 -11.56
CA PRO A 339 35.57 -14.01 -11.26
C PRO A 339 35.05 -12.58 -11.38
#